data_AF-A0A1J5WL19-F1
#
_entry.id   AF-A0A1J5WL19-F1
#
_cell.length_a   1.000
_cell.length_b   1.000
_cell.length_c   1.000
_cell.angle_alpha   90.00
_cell.angle_beta   90.00
_cell.angle_gamma   90.00
#
_symmetry.space_group_name_H-M   'P 1'
#
loop_
_entity.id
_entity.type
_entity.pdbx_description
1 polymer ?
#
loop_
_entity_poly.entity_id
_entity_poly.type
_entity_poly.pdbx_seq_one_letter_code
_entity_poly.pdbx_strand_id
1 'polypeptide(L)'
;MKLALFVSVLFGCVAAVEDASDSSGSISGKEEEQVACSFKEKGASSFVSQGAALSAGVRSGVLPEQDPGRWVAVNEDQVFDMLEKIKNGGYAGKKPKRILDTESFGFHEFVFGKGDAGDEGADVVTFDFAKISDENKSRIKDSELDFGKIGYLTLSRNAVELLPMLKIHEDNKMDLLDLSCGTLSELGNLLERENKIFIGSVYKAWLYGYAINLLTKIETQEGNEMAELKIWSGSLSKIEPLLESEETLYLEEIKSQVFSLCENDKTEEKIREILETRNVIRDSWADYLSRRKGLSSKEGQGEAPSAGPRGGSLPQQNANGLPRVLAKTKSEDETFDVLEEIKEGACSEMALKRIFMRARYGEGFDSYEFVWKEKGDTDEGADVEFYLAKISDENKSRIKDSELDLGRIKRLRLYRNAVELLPMLKIHEDNKMDVLDLTCHTLSELGSLLKRENKVFIGLVDEISLRSYTINLLTKIETQEGNEMKTLVISDGSPSNIGPLLESKEKLYLGKIKSLDIKNPESNGMEKKIRDIIKTRNVIRDSGETGKAIGNQILKKMHQSISGFMAEMTS
;
A
#
# COMPACT_ATOMS: atom_id res chain seq x y z
N MET A 1 27.26 35.21 22.19
CA MET A 1 26.14 34.96 23.11
C MET A 1 25.63 33.54 22.85
N LYS A 2 25.80 32.65 23.84
CA LYS A 2 25.19 31.32 24.09
C LYS A 2 25.24 30.26 22.96
N LEU A 3 26.16 29.28 23.01
CA LEU A 3 26.12 27.94 23.70
C LEU A 3 25.00 27.02 23.15
N ALA A 4 25.15 25.73 22.87
CA ALA A 4 26.18 24.69 23.12
C ALA A 4 25.81 23.46 22.23
N LEU A 5 26.73 22.71 21.58
CA LEU A 5 27.62 21.64 22.09
C LEU A 5 26.89 20.38 22.60
N PHE A 6 27.08 19.25 21.91
CA PHE A 6 27.22 17.88 22.44
C PHE A 6 27.96 17.06 21.35
N VAL A 7 29.30 16.98 21.36
CA VAL A 7 30.17 16.07 22.13
C VAL A 7 29.94 14.60 21.76
N SER A 8 30.70 14.16 20.77
CA SER A 8 31.15 12.77 20.60
C SER A 8 32.21 12.46 21.65
N VAL A 9 32.00 11.46 22.51
CA VAL A 9 33.07 10.66 23.16
C VAL A 9 32.46 9.33 23.62
N LEU A 10 32.87 8.21 23.00
CA LEU A 10 33.40 7.00 23.66
C LEU A 10 33.70 5.92 22.60
N PHE A 11 34.77 6.13 21.83
CA PHE A 11 35.68 5.06 21.44
C PHE A 11 37.09 5.56 21.82
N GLY A 12 37.59 5.08 22.96
CA GLY A 12 39.02 5.02 23.26
C GLY A 12 39.36 3.54 23.30
N CYS A 13 40.48 3.04 22.81
CA CYS A 13 41.80 3.59 22.48
C CYS A 13 42.50 2.42 21.74
N VAL A 14 43.55 2.51 20.91
CA VAL A 14 44.58 3.51 20.57
C VAL A 14 45.33 2.86 19.38
N ALA A 15 45.49 3.51 18.22
CA ALA A 15 46.69 4.28 17.78
C ALA A 15 48.01 3.54 18.03
N ALA A 16 49.05 3.49 17.19
CA ALA A 16 49.45 4.04 15.90
C ALA A 16 50.58 3.08 15.42
N VAL A 17 51.07 3.03 14.18
CA VAL A 17 51.88 4.04 13.46
C VAL A 17 52.09 3.49 12.04
N GLU A 18 52.06 4.38 11.04
CA GLU A 18 52.30 4.14 9.62
C GLU A 18 53.75 3.74 9.28
N ASP A 19 53.85 2.90 8.25
CA ASP A 19 54.86 2.75 7.19
C ASP A 19 56.23 3.46 7.30
N ALA A 20 57.31 2.71 7.03
CA ALA A 20 57.83 2.58 5.65
C ALA A 20 59.19 1.83 5.58
N SER A 21 59.39 1.22 4.41
CA SER A 21 60.67 0.93 3.71
C SER A 21 61.44 -0.37 4.01
N ASP A 22 61.20 -1.33 3.11
CA ASP A 22 62.16 -2.08 2.30
C ASP A 22 63.62 -2.31 2.74
N SER A 23 63.95 -3.60 2.70
CA SER A 23 65.13 -4.22 2.07
C SER A 23 66.30 -4.72 2.94
N SER A 24 66.49 -6.04 2.80
CA SER A 24 67.75 -6.77 2.70
C SER A 24 68.48 -7.24 3.97
N GLY A 25 68.92 -8.51 3.93
CA GLY A 25 70.22 -8.89 4.51
C GLY A 25 70.26 -9.79 5.75
N SER A 26 70.06 -11.10 5.53
CA SER A 26 70.85 -12.23 6.03
C SER A 26 71.56 -12.22 7.41
N ILE A 27 71.35 -13.35 8.11
CA ILE A 27 72.33 -14.20 8.85
C ILE A 27 72.68 -13.89 10.32
N SER A 28 72.56 -14.99 11.09
CA SER A 28 73.26 -15.40 12.33
C SER A 28 72.75 -14.95 13.71
N GLY A 29 72.10 -15.90 14.40
CA GLY A 29 72.60 -16.56 15.62
C GLY A 29 72.93 -15.73 16.86
N LYS A 30 72.24 -16.00 17.97
CA LYS A 30 72.76 -16.70 19.17
C LYS A 30 71.80 -16.61 20.36
N GLU A 31 71.50 -17.80 20.89
CA GLU A 31 71.47 -18.26 22.29
C GLU A 31 71.58 -17.30 23.48
N GLU A 32 70.92 -17.78 24.56
CA GLU A 32 71.24 -17.62 26.00
C GLU A 32 70.88 -16.28 26.65
N GLU A 33 70.53 -16.18 27.93
CA GLU A 33 69.93 -17.04 28.96
C GLU A 33 69.87 -16.11 30.20
N GLN A 34 68.83 -16.28 31.03
CA GLN A 34 68.83 -16.06 32.47
C GLN A 34 69.01 -14.66 33.12
N VAL A 35 68.44 -14.65 34.34
CA VAL A 35 68.89 -13.99 35.58
C VAL A 35 68.05 -12.79 36.08
N ALA A 36 67.02 -13.18 36.84
CA ALA A 36 66.87 -12.92 38.29
C ALA A 36 66.67 -11.51 38.87
N CYS A 37 65.56 -11.45 39.61
CA CYS A 37 65.44 -11.06 41.02
C CYS A 37 65.61 -9.60 41.48
N SER A 38 64.48 -9.15 42.05
CA SER A 38 64.32 -8.50 43.35
C SER A 38 64.44 -6.98 43.40
N PHE A 39 63.38 -6.34 43.91
CA PHE A 39 63.52 -5.35 44.97
C PHE A 39 62.36 -5.45 45.95
N LYS A 40 62.73 -5.41 47.24
CA LYS A 40 61.91 -5.62 48.43
C LYS A 40 61.05 -4.42 48.81
N GLU A 41 59.91 -4.78 49.39
CA GLU A 41 59.10 -4.16 50.44
C GLU A 41 59.62 -2.91 51.19
N LYS A 42 58.66 -2.02 51.49
CA LYS A 42 58.40 -1.52 52.85
C LYS A 42 56.89 -1.53 53.15
N GLY A 43 56.47 -2.38 54.08
CA GLY A 43 55.15 -2.33 54.75
C GLY A 43 55.10 -1.22 55.82
N ALA A 44 54.14 -1.13 56.74
CA ALA A 44 52.85 -1.77 57.00
C ALA A 44 52.20 -1.00 58.18
N SER A 45 50.87 -1.05 58.32
CA SER A 45 50.14 -1.06 59.61
C SER A 45 48.71 -1.55 59.35
N SER A 46 48.36 -2.83 59.55
CA SER A 46 47.99 -3.51 60.83
C SER A 46 46.66 -2.99 61.40
N PHE A 47 45.61 -3.76 61.71
CA PHE A 47 45.50 -5.02 62.49
C PHE A 47 44.23 -5.81 62.05
N VAL A 48 44.31 -7.09 61.68
CA VAL A 48 44.05 -8.33 62.48
C VAL A 48 42.58 -8.64 62.80
N SER A 49 42.07 -9.73 62.22
CA SER A 49 41.63 -10.92 62.97
C SER A 49 41.56 -12.15 62.08
N GLN A 50 42.27 -13.21 62.48
CA GLN A 50 42.32 -14.54 61.90
C GLN A 50 41.05 -15.35 62.22
N GLY A 51 40.67 -16.21 61.26
CA GLY A 51 40.56 -17.67 61.46
C GLY A 51 39.34 -18.24 62.17
N ALA A 52 38.48 -18.93 61.42
CA ALA A 52 38.08 -20.33 61.66
C ALA A 52 37.07 -20.76 60.59
N ALA A 53 37.41 -21.82 59.83
CA ALA A 53 36.42 -22.61 59.13
C ALA A 53 35.78 -23.58 60.13
N LEU A 54 34.44 -23.55 60.24
CA LEU A 54 33.57 -24.74 60.33
C LEU A 54 32.10 -24.33 60.48
N SER A 55 31.27 -25.14 59.81
CA SER A 55 29.83 -25.37 60.00
C SER A 55 28.83 -24.57 59.17
N ALA A 56 27.92 -25.35 58.59
CA ALA A 56 26.88 -25.04 57.63
C ALA A 56 25.81 -24.07 58.17
N GLY A 57 25.21 -23.30 57.27
CA GLY A 57 24.00 -22.52 57.56
C GLY A 57 23.79 -21.34 56.63
N VAL A 58 23.01 -21.57 55.56
CA VAL A 58 22.08 -20.65 54.88
C VAL A 58 22.38 -19.13 54.97
N ARG A 59 22.66 -18.51 53.82
CA ARG A 59 22.01 -17.23 53.43
C ARG A 59 22.09 -17.00 51.93
N SER A 60 20.91 -17.14 51.32
CA SER A 60 20.50 -16.68 49.99
C SER A 60 21.04 -15.28 49.69
N GLY A 61 21.74 -15.15 48.56
CA GLY A 61 21.90 -13.86 47.88
C GLY A 61 20.54 -13.44 47.35
N VAL A 62 20.07 -12.29 47.84
CA VAL A 62 18.75 -11.72 47.53
C VAL A 62 18.76 -11.25 46.07
N LEU A 63 17.94 -11.91 45.24
CA LEU A 63 17.52 -11.42 43.92
C LEU A 63 16.78 -10.08 44.10
N PRO A 64 16.89 -9.13 43.15
CA PRO A 64 16.12 -7.89 43.22
C PRO A 64 14.62 -8.20 43.23
N GLU A 65 13.88 -7.58 44.15
CA GLU A 65 12.44 -7.72 44.28
C GLU A 65 11.74 -7.44 42.94
N GLN A 66 10.92 -8.39 42.48
CA GLN A 66 10.17 -8.32 41.23
C GLN A 66 8.97 -7.38 41.40
N ASP A 67 8.97 -6.26 40.68
CA ASP A 67 7.82 -5.36 40.54
C ASP A 67 6.73 -6.04 39.68
N PRO A 68 5.43 -6.03 40.03
CA PRO A 68 4.40 -6.81 39.31
C PRO A 68 4.23 -6.51 37.81
N GLY A 69 4.87 -5.47 37.29
CA GLY A 69 4.88 -5.08 35.87
C GLY A 69 6.21 -5.24 35.15
N ARG A 70 7.28 -5.72 35.82
CA ARG A 70 8.64 -5.79 35.26
C ARG A 70 9.31 -7.11 35.60
N TRP A 71 9.79 -7.80 34.59
CA TRP A 71 10.45 -9.10 34.71
C TRP A 71 11.77 -9.11 33.97
N VAL A 72 12.74 -9.86 34.49
CA VAL A 72 14.07 -10.01 33.90
C VAL A 72 14.36 -11.49 33.75
N ALA A 73 14.57 -11.94 32.51
CA ALA A 73 15.06 -13.27 32.19
C ALA A 73 16.59 -13.23 32.08
N VAL A 74 17.28 -14.18 32.71
CA VAL A 74 18.76 -14.17 32.83
C VAL A 74 19.50 -14.99 31.79
N ASN A 75 18.76 -15.75 30.99
CA ASN A 75 19.25 -16.56 29.89
C ASN A 75 18.11 -16.87 28.92
N GLU A 76 18.44 -17.46 27.77
CA GLU A 76 17.48 -17.80 26.73
C GLU A 76 16.41 -18.79 27.20
N ASP A 77 16.74 -19.78 28.04
CA ASP A 77 15.74 -20.72 28.57
C ASP A 77 14.66 -20.02 29.40
N GLN A 78 15.04 -19.07 30.25
CA GLN A 78 14.09 -18.25 31.00
C GLN A 78 13.29 -17.29 30.11
N VAL A 79 13.87 -16.84 29.00
CA VAL A 79 13.13 -16.07 27.99
C VAL A 79 12.03 -16.97 27.41
N PHE A 80 12.34 -18.20 27.00
CA PHE A 80 11.35 -19.13 26.47
C PHE A 80 10.30 -19.55 27.51
N ASP A 81 10.65 -19.67 28.79
CA ASP A 81 9.68 -19.84 29.88
C ASP A 81 8.69 -18.68 29.95
N MET A 82 9.16 -17.44 29.75
CA MET A 82 8.29 -16.27 29.70
C MET A 82 7.45 -16.23 28.43
N LEU A 83 8.02 -16.53 27.26
CA LEU A 83 7.30 -16.58 26.00
C LEU A 83 6.18 -17.63 26.04
N GLU A 84 6.42 -18.80 26.62
CA GLU A 84 5.41 -19.83 26.81
C GLU A 84 4.29 -19.39 27.77
N LYS A 85 4.63 -18.66 28.85
CA LYS A 85 3.61 -18.05 29.73
C LYS A 85 2.77 -17.01 29.01
N ILE A 86 3.37 -16.18 28.14
CA ILE A 86 2.65 -15.19 27.31
C ILE A 86 1.72 -15.91 26.34
N LYS A 87 2.24 -16.89 25.59
CA LYS A 87 1.47 -17.77 24.69
C LYS A 87 0.24 -18.37 25.38
N ASN A 88 0.41 -18.88 26.60
CA ASN A 88 -0.67 -19.55 27.35
C ASN A 88 -1.62 -18.57 28.08
N GLY A 89 -1.51 -17.25 27.84
CA GLY A 89 -2.39 -16.25 28.44
C GLY A 89 -2.16 -16.03 29.95
N GLY A 90 -0.99 -16.41 30.48
CA GLY A 90 -0.66 -16.39 31.91
C GLY A 90 -0.66 -15.01 32.57
N TYR A 91 -0.76 -13.93 31.79
CA TYR A 91 -0.79 -12.53 32.27
C TYR A 91 -2.18 -11.89 32.17
N ALA A 92 -3.24 -12.69 32.27
CA ALA A 92 -4.63 -12.22 32.25
C ALA A 92 -4.99 -11.38 31.00
N GLY A 93 -4.42 -11.74 29.84
CA GLY A 93 -4.62 -11.03 28.58
C GLY A 93 -3.74 -9.78 28.41
N LYS A 94 -2.94 -9.39 29.41
CA LYS A 94 -1.99 -8.28 29.28
C LYS A 94 -0.88 -8.65 28.30
N LYS A 95 -0.67 -7.79 27.30
CA LYS A 95 0.41 -7.90 26.33
C LYS A 95 1.66 -7.15 26.83
N PRO A 96 2.87 -7.60 26.47
CA PRO A 96 4.09 -6.87 26.80
C PRO A 96 4.07 -5.52 26.08
N LYS A 97 4.46 -4.46 26.80
CA LYS A 97 4.57 -3.10 26.24
C LYS A 97 5.94 -2.89 25.62
N ARG A 98 6.99 -3.44 26.24
CA ARG A 98 8.37 -3.41 25.73
C ARG A 98 9.11 -4.68 26.14
N ILE A 99 9.94 -5.19 25.23
CA ILE A 99 10.92 -6.24 25.49
C ILE A 99 12.26 -5.68 25.04
N LEU A 100 13.21 -5.56 25.98
CA LEU A 100 14.51 -4.97 25.72
C LEU A 100 15.61 -5.95 26.11
N ASP A 101 16.64 -6.05 25.27
CA ASP A 101 17.93 -6.60 25.69
C ASP A 101 18.70 -5.54 26.47
N THR A 102 19.27 -5.93 27.61
CA THR A 102 20.09 -5.02 28.42
C THR A 102 21.56 -5.38 28.23
N GLU A 103 22.25 -4.51 27.48
CA GLU A 103 23.65 -4.68 27.08
C GLU A 103 24.57 -4.91 28.29
N SER A 104 24.93 -6.18 28.53
CA SER A 104 26.23 -6.65 29.06
C SER A 104 26.20 -8.13 29.49
N PHE A 105 25.03 -8.79 29.60
CA PHE A 105 24.97 -10.12 30.25
C PHE A 105 23.87 -11.08 29.72
N GLY A 106 23.22 -10.80 28.59
CA GLY A 106 22.18 -11.68 28.02
C GLY A 106 20.84 -11.63 28.77
N PHE A 107 20.58 -10.56 29.53
CA PHE A 107 19.33 -10.37 30.24
C PHE A 107 18.28 -9.72 29.35
N HIS A 108 17.10 -10.32 29.26
CA HIS A 108 15.95 -9.74 28.58
C HIS A 108 14.94 -9.21 29.60
N GLU A 109 14.58 -7.95 29.46
CA GLU A 109 13.61 -7.29 30.30
C GLU A 109 12.24 -7.25 29.63
N PHE A 110 11.22 -7.78 30.31
CA PHE A 110 9.82 -7.73 29.90
C PHE A 110 9.07 -6.71 30.76
N VAL A 111 8.53 -5.68 30.11
CA VAL A 111 7.73 -4.64 30.74
C VAL A 111 6.28 -4.76 30.29
N PHE A 112 5.36 -4.93 31.24
CA PHE A 112 3.92 -5.03 30.98
C PHE A 112 3.19 -3.72 31.33
N GLY A 113 2.25 -3.31 30.49
CA GLY A 113 1.47 -2.08 30.68
C GLY A 113 0.47 -2.14 31.84
N LYS A 114 0.03 -0.96 32.32
CA LYS A 114 -1.07 -0.82 33.29
C LYS A 114 -2.42 -0.72 32.57
N GLY A 115 -3.03 -1.84 32.18
CA GLY A 115 -4.46 -1.92 31.85
C GLY A 115 -4.83 -2.44 30.46
N ASP A 116 -6.02 -3.03 30.39
CA ASP A 116 -6.63 -3.76 29.27
C ASP A 116 -7.22 -2.85 28.18
N ALA A 117 -6.46 -1.86 27.69
CA ALA A 117 -6.84 -1.21 26.44
C ALA A 117 -6.45 -2.13 25.29
N GLY A 118 -7.45 -2.74 24.62
CA GLY A 118 -7.28 -3.75 23.56
C GLY A 118 -6.47 -3.31 22.32
N ASP A 119 -5.92 -2.09 22.32
CA ASP A 119 -5.15 -1.48 21.24
C ASP A 119 -3.66 -1.21 21.59
N GLU A 120 -3.20 -1.42 22.82
CA GLU A 120 -1.78 -1.24 23.19
C GLU A 120 -0.98 -2.52 22.91
N GLY A 121 -0.31 -2.57 21.75
CA GLY A 121 0.70 -3.58 21.45
C GLY A 121 2.09 -3.24 21.99
N ALA A 122 3.07 -4.11 21.73
CA ALA A 122 4.47 -3.87 22.08
C ALA A 122 5.08 -2.74 21.23
N ASP A 123 5.41 -1.63 21.88
CA ASP A 123 6.09 -0.50 21.24
C ASP A 123 7.45 -0.97 20.68
N VAL A 124 8.25 -1.66 21.49
CA VAL A 124 9.58 -2.17 21.10
C VAL A 124 9.73 -3.63 21.51
N VAL A 125 10.15 -4.49 20.58
CA VAL A 125 10.49 -5.89 20.81
C VAL A 125 11.92 -6.13 20.32
N THR A 126 12.83 -6.40 21.24
CA THR A 126 14.23 -6.71 20.93
C THR A 126 14.61 -8.05 21.52
N PHE A 127 15.13 -8.95 20.66
CA PHE A 127 15.73 -10.21 21.08
C PHE A 127 17.11 -10.35 20.46
N ASP A 128 18.06 -10.82 21.27
CA ASP A 128 19.39 -11.17 20.81
C ASP A 128 19.83 -12.49 21.45
N PHE A 129 19.89 -13.56 20.65
CA PHE A 129 20.15 -14.91 21.14
C PHE A 129 21.46 -15.47 20.60
N ALA A 130 22.35 -15.84 21.53
CA ALA A 130 23.59 -16.52 21.19
C ALA A 130 23.31 -17.94 20.66
N LYS A 131 22.24 -18.59 21.13
CA LYS A 131 21.75 -19.89 20.67
C LYS A 131 20.31 -20.11 21.12
N ILE A 132 19.52 -20.84 20.35
CA ILE A 132 18.24 -21.43 20.79
C ILE A 132 18.42 -22.94 20.88
N SER A 133 18.08 -23.54 22.02
CA SER A 133 18.11 -25.01 22.21
C SER A 133 17.00 -25.69 21.38
N ASP A 134 17.24 -26.93 20.94
CA ASP A 134 16.23 -27.69 20.17
C ASP A 134 14.93 -27.89 20.96
N GLU A 135 15.04 -28.03 22.29
CA GLU A 135 13.89 -28.03 23.20
C GLU A 135 13.08 -26.74 23.05
N ASN A 136 13.72 -25.57 23.15
CA ASN A 136 13.06 -24.28 23.03
C ASN A 136 12.43 -24.04 21.65
N LYS A 137 13.08 -24.48 20.56
CA LYS A 137 12.53 -24.38 19.19
C LYS A 137 11.18 -25.09 19.05
N SER A 138 10.94 -26.15 19.83
CA SER A 138 9.72 -26.96 19.74
C SER A 138 8.56 -26.46 20.62
N ARG A 139 8.83 -25.56 21.58
CA ARG A 139 7.84 -25.09 22.58
C ARG A 139 6.77 -24.19 21.99
N ILE A 140 7.15 -23.42 20.96
CA ILE A 140 6.33 -22.37 20.35
C ILE A 140 6.32 -22.61 18.86
N LYS A 141 5.11 -22.78 18.31
CA LYS A 141 4.89 -22.97 16.88
C LYS A 141 4.66 -21.63 16.20
N ASP A 142 4.60 -21.67 14.88
CA ASP A 142 4.32 -20.52 14.04
C ASP A 142 3.05 -19.78 14.50
N SER A 143 3.12 -18.45 14.55
CA SER A 143 2.00 -17.56 14.92
C SER A 143 1.38 -17.81 16.32
N GLU A 144 2.10 -18.41 17.27
CA GLU A 144 1.62 -18.61 18.65
C GLU A 144 1.98 -17.46 19.61
N LEU A 145 2.91 -16.56 19.24
CA LEU A 145 3.31 -15.42 20.07
C LEU A 145 2.59 -14.13 19.67
N ASP A 146 1.55 -13.76 20.41
CA ASP A 146 0.80 -12.51 20.20
C ASP A 146 1.27 -11.40 21.16
N PHE A 147 2.15 -10.52 20.66
CA PHE A 147 2.55 -9.29 21.35
C PHE A 147 1.64 -8.08 21.03
N GLY A 148 0.59 -8.29 20.23
CA GLY A 148 -0.25 -7.21 19.71
C GLY A 148 0.42 -6.48 18.55
N LYS A 149 0.16 -5.18 18.44
CA LYS A 149 0.81 -4.32 17.43
C LYS A 149 2.27 -4.07 17.81
N ILE A 150 3.19 -4.44 16.93
CA ILE A 150 4.62 -4.26 17.11
C ILE A 150 5.08 -3.00 16.36
N GLY A 151 5.54 -1.99 17.09
CA GLY A 151 6.09 -0.77 16.51
C GLY A 151 7.51 -0.96 15.96
N TYR A 152 8.40 -1.49 16.79
CA TYR A 152 9.80 -1.79 16.44
C TYR A 152 10.10 -3.26 16.74
N LEU A 153 10.55 -4.01 15.73
CA LEU A 153 11.02 -5.40 15.89
C LEU A 153 12.51 -5.48 15.56
N THR A 154 13.31 -5.88 16.54
CA THR A 154 14.75 -6.11 16.37
C THR A 154 15.10 -7.54 16.75
N LEU A 155 15.57 -8.33 15.79
CA LEU A 155 16.02 -9.71 16.01
C LEU A 155 17.47 -9.87 15.56
N SER A 156 18.34 -10.24 16.49
CA SER A 156 19.77 -10.41 16.26
C SER A 156 20.23 -11.85 16.50
N ARG A 157 21.22 -12.29 15.72
CA ARG A 157 21.81 -13.64 15.76
C ARG A 157 20.71 -14.69 15.57
N ASN A 158 20.64 -15.71 16.44
CA ASN A 158 19.67 -16.80 16.32
C ASN A 158 18.24 -16.36 16.66
N ALA A 159 18.03 -15.14 17.18
CA ALA A 159 16.69 -14.65 17.50
C ALA A 159 15.82 -14.47 16.25
N VAL A 160 16.40 -14.39 15.04
CA VAL A 160 15.63 -14.35 13.79
C VAL A 160 14.74 -15.59 13.61
N GLU A 161 15.09 -16.73 14.22
CA GLU A 161 14.28 -17.96 14.21
C GLU A 161 12.94 -17.78 14.95
N LEU A 162 12.76 -16.71 15.74
CA LEU A 162 11.47 -16.35 16.33
C LEU A 162 10.50 -15.74 15.33
N LEU A 163 10.98 -15.20 14.19
CA LEU A 163 10.15 -14.47 13.24
C LEU A 163 8.86 -15.24 12.83
N PRO A 164 8.89 -16.54 12.47
CA PRO A 164 7.67 -17.29 12.15
C PRO A 164 6.77 -17.56 13.36
N MET A 165 7.32 -17.56 14.58
CA MET A 165 6.57 -17.77 15.84
C MET A 165 5.71 -16.56 16.22
N LEU A 166 6.08 -15.37 15.75
CA LEU A 166 5.35 -14.14 16.01
C LEU A 166 4.02 -14.11 15.25
N LYS A 167 2.94 -13.80 15.97
CA LYS A 167 1.64 -13.50 15.39
C LYS A 167 1.58 -12.02 15.03
N ILE A 168 1.93 -11.69 13.79
CA ILE A 168 1.81 -10.34 13.26
C ILE A 168 0.39 -10.13 12.71
N HIS A 169 -0.32 -9.15 13.25
CA HIS A 169 -1.67 -8.81 12.79
C HIS A 169 -1.62 -8.05 11.45
N GLU A 170 -2.61 -8.23 10.58
CA GLU A 170 -2.68 -7.54 9.28
C GLU A 170 -2.75 -6.02 9.40
N ASP A 171 -3.31 -5.50 10.50
CA ASP A 171 -3.36 -4.06 10.77
C ASP A 171 -2.11 -3.54 11.50
N ASN A 172 -1.09 -4.39 11.67
CA ASN A 172 0.17 -3.99 12.25
C ASN A 172 0.96 -3.08 11.30
N LYS A 173 1.27 -1.88 11.80
CA LYS A 173 2.11 -0.90 11.13
C LYS A 173 3.40 -0.78 11.90
N MET A 174 4.41 -1.51 11.45
CA MET A 174 5.73 -1.52 12.04
C MET A 174 6.54 -0.33 11.49
N ASP A 175 7.05 0.50 12.38
CA ASP A 175 7.92 1.62 12.01
C ASP A 175 9.30 1.12 11.56
N LEU A 176 9.80 0.06 12.19
CA LEU A 176 11.09 -0.54 11.88
C LEU A 176 11.12 -2.06 12.09
N LEU A 177 11.55 -2.77 11.05
CA LEU A 177 12.02 -4.15 11.12
C LEU A 177 13.55 -4.15 11.03
N ASP A 178 14.25 -4.64 12.05
CA ASP A 178 15.71 -4.75 12.10
C ASP A 178 16.12 -6.21 12.31
N LEU A 179 16.76 -6.81 11.30
CA LEU A 179 17.19 -8.21 11.33
C LEU A 179 18.70 -8.28 11.11
N SER A 180 19.41 -8.98 12.00
CA SER A 180 20.86 -9.10 11.95
C SER A 180 21.34 -10.53 12.13
N CYS A 181 22.10 -11.03 11.14
CA CYS A 181 22.77 -12.32 11.22
C CYS A 181 24.23 -12.18 10.78
N GLY A 182 25.15 -12.54 11.67
CA GLY A 182 26.59 -12.61 11.40
C GLY A 182 27.00 -13.85 10.62
N THR A 183 26.23 -14.95 10.71
CA THR A 183 26.53 -16.22 10.03
C THR A 183 25.30 -16.85 9.37
N LEU A 184 25.51 -17.72 8.37
CA LEU A 184 24.41 -18.44 7.71
C LEU A 184 23.68 -19.39 8.67
N SER A 185 24.39 -20.00 9.63
CA SER A 185 23.81 -20.93 10.60
C SER A 185 22.80 -20.29 11.55
N GLU A 186 22.90 -18.97 11.79
CA GLU A 186 21.94 -18.24 12.63
C GLU A 186 20.56 -18.12 11.99
N LEU A 187 20.45 -18.31 10.67
CA LEU A 187 19.15 -18.40 9.98
C LEU A 187 18.43 -19.73 10.26
N GLY A 188 19.11 -20.70 10.88
CA GLY A 188 18.57 -22.05 11.10
C GLY A 188 17.99 -22.65 9.81
N ASN A 189 16.76 -23.14 9.89
CA ASN A 189 16.05 -23.74 8.75
C ASN A 189 15.12 -22.74 8.05
N LEU A 190 15.23 -21.42 8.32
CA LEU A 190 14.31 -20.43 7.75
C LEU A 190 14.35 -20.43 6.21
N LEU A 191 15.53 -20.63 5.61
CA LEU A 191 15.70 -20.69 4.15
C LEU A 191 15.12 -21.96 3.50
N GLU A 192 14.86 -23.01 4.29
CA GLU A 192 14.24 -24.25 3.80
C GLU A 192 12.71 -24.20 3.84
N ARG A 193 12.12 -23.13 4.41
CA ARG A 193 10.67 -23.00 4.53
C ARG A 193 10.01 -22.82 3.16
N GLU A 194 8.95 -23.59 2.92
CA GLU A 194 8.08 -23.43 1.75
C GLU A 194 7.24 -22.17 1.84
N ASN A 195 6.68 -21.89 3.02
CA ASN A 195 5.79 -20.75 3.25
C ASN A 195 6.57 -19.52 3.71
N LYS A 196 6.26 -18.38 3.08
CA LYS A 196 6.74 -17.06 3.49
C LYS A 196 6.14 -16.65 4.83
N ILE A 197 6.86 -15.77 5.52
CA ILE A 197 6.51 -15.22 6.82
C ILE A 197 5.96 -13.82 6.62
N PHE A 198 4.70 -13.63 7.01
CA PHE A 198 4.05 -12.34 6.95
C PHE A 198 4.57 -11.39 8.03
N ILE A 199 5.05 -10.21 7.63
CA ILE A 199 5.63 -9.20 8.53
C ILE A 199 4.81 -7.90 8.63
N GLY A 200 3.60 -7.87 8.06
CA GLY A 200 2.71 -6.70 8.13
C GLY A 200 3.16 -5.52 7.26
N SER A 201 2.61 -4.32 7.53
CA SER A 201 3.11 -3.09 6.92
C SER A 201 4.38 -2.65 7.62
N VAL A 202 5.43 -2.38 6.84
CA VAL A 202 6.75 -2.02 7.35
C VAL A 202 7.20 -0.72 6.70
N TYR A 203 7.40 0.31 7.53
CA TYR A 203 7.85 1.62 7.08
C TYR A 203 9.35 1.62 6.73
N LYS A 204 10.19 0.99 7.57
CA LYS A 204 11.63 0.78 7.30
C LYS A 204 12.06 -0.65 7.61
N ALA A 205 12.91 -1.21 6.76
CA ALA A 205 13.53 -2.51 7.00
C ALA A 205 15.05 -2.41 6.92
N TRP A 206 15.75 -2.86 7.96
CA TRP A 206 17.20 -2.90 8.03
C TRP A 206 17.67 -4.35 8.12
N LEU A 207 18.49 -4.77 7.14
CA LEU A 207 18.99 -6.14 7.04
C LEU A 207 20.51 -6.14 7.11
N TYR A 208 21.06 -6.80 8.12
CA TYR A 208 22.49 -6.86 8.38
C TYR A 208 23.06 -8.26 8.08
N GLY A 209 24.14 -8.30 7.31
CA GLY A 209 24.87 -9.53 7.03
C GLY A 209 24.03 -10.58 6.29
N TYR A 210 23.94 -11.79 6.86
CA TYR A 210 23.21 -12.91 6.24
C TYR A 210 21.68 -12.75 6.31
N ALA A 211 21.15 -11.80 7.09
CA ALA A 211 19.71 -11.57 7.22
C ALA A 211 19.03 -11.18 5.89
N ILE A 212 19.77 -10.63 4.94
CA ILE A 212 19.27 -10.31 3.60
C ILE A 212 18.68 -11.52 2.87
N ASN A 213 19.15 -12.74 3.14
CA ASN A 213 18.60 -13.93 2.50
C ASN A 213 17.15 -14.20 2.92
N LEU A 214 16.69 -13.62 4.03
CA LEU A 214 15.29 -13.71 4.47
C LEU A 214 14.33 -12.97 3.55
N LEU A 215 14.81 -12.11 2.63
CA LEU A 215 13.94 -11.48 1.62
C LEU A 215 13.15 -12.51 0.80
N THR A 216 13.70 -13.70 0.57
CA THR A 216 12.99 -14.79 -0.13
C THR A 216 11.89 -15.40 0.74
N LYS A 217 12.00 -15.28 2.07
CA LYS A 217 11.14 -15.96 3.05
C LYS A 217 10.22 -15.05 3.82
N ILE A 218 10.27 -13.74 3.60
CA ILE A 218 9.34 -12.78 4.21
C ILE A 218 8.46 -12.14 3.15
N GLU A 219 7.30 -11.66 3.60
CA GLU A 219 6.40 -10.86 2.78
C GLU A 219 5.73 -9.75 3.59
N THR A 220 5.61 -8.56 2.98
CA THR A 220 4.93 -7.42 3.60
C THR A 220 3.43 -7.46 3.32
N GLN A 221 2.67 -6.57 3.95
CA GLN A 221 1.27 -6.36 3.65
C GLN A 221 1.06 -5.86 2.21
N GLU A 222 0.02 -6.35 1.54
CA GLU A 222 -0.41 -5.85 0.22
C GLU A 222 -0.61 -4.32 0.24
N GLY A 223 -0.10 -3.64 -0.79
CA GLY A 223 -0.10 -2.18 -0.85
C GLY A 223 0.87 -1.46 0.11
N ASN A 224 1.78 -2.18 0.78
CA ASN A 224 2.81 -1.56 1.63
C ASN A 224 3.71 -0.61 0.83
N GLU A 225 3.99 0.54 1.42
CA GLU A 225 4.91 1.53 0.85
C GLU A 225 6.09 1.71 1.80
N MET A 226 7.11 0.87 1.65
CA MET A 226 8.32 0.93 2.43
C MET A 226 9.11 2.18 2.05
N ALA A 227 9.37 3.04 3.02
CA ALA A 227 10.14 4.26 2.81
C ALA A 227 11.62 3.95 2.56
N GLU A 228 12.17 2.96 3.27
CA GLU A 228 13.60 2.63 3.22
C GLU A 228 13.82 1.13 3.46
N LEU A 229 14.50 0.49 2.50
CA LEU A 229 15.17 -0.79 2.70
C LEU A 229 16.67 -0.52 2.81
N LYS A 230 17.24 -0.72 4.00
CA LYS A 230 18.67 -0.56 4.25
C LYS A 230 19.35 -1.92 4.33
N ILE A 231 20.43 -2.07 3.60
CA ILE A 231 21.24 -3.29 3.56
C ILE A 231 22.63 -2.94 4.06
N TRP A 232 23.07 -3.61 5.12
CA TRP A 232 24.35 -3.34 5.77
C TRP A 232 25.26 -4.56 5.70
N SER A 233 26.52 -4.34 5.32
CA SER A 233 27.58 -5.34 5.31
C SER A 233 27.32 -6.51 4.37
N GLY A 234 26.74 -6.20 3.20
CA GLY A 234 26.54 -7.13 2.10
C GLY A 234 27.85 -7.51 1.40
N SER A 235 28.01 -8.79 1.11
CA SER A 235 29.05 -9.32 0.22
C SER A 235 28.42 -10.40 -0.65
N LEU A 236 29.01 -10.68 -1.82
CA LEU A 236 28.52 -11.77 -2.69
C LEU A 236 28.43 -13.11 -1.96
N SER A 237 29.39 -13.39 -1.07
CA SER A 237 29.38 -14.60 -0.23
C SER A 237 28.25 -14.65 0.80
N LYS A 238 27.76 -13.49 1.26
CA LYS A 238 26.65 -13.43 2.23
C LYS A 238 25.29 -13.50 1.57
N ILE A 239 25.20 -13.16 0.28
CA ILE A 239 23.96 -13.18 -0.50
C ILE A 239 23.86 -14.40 -1.42
N GLU A 240 24.80 -15.35 -1.34
CA GLU A 240 24.81 -16.56 -2.17
C GLU A 240 23.45 -17.29 -2.17
N PRO A 241 22.78 -17.53 -1.03
CA PRO A 241 21.44 -18.13 -1.05
C PRO A 241 20.38 -17.28 -1.78
N LEU A 242 20.44 -15.95 -1.65
CA LEU A 242 19.56 -15.03 -2.37
C LEU A 242 19.83 -15.06 -3.88
N LEU A 243 21.09 -15.20 -4.29
CA LEU A 243 21.50 -15.30 -5.71
C LEU A 243 21.05 -16.62 -6.34
N GLU A 244 21.17 -17.73 -5.62
CA GLU A 244 20.79 -19.07 -6.09
C GLU A 244 19.27 -19.28 -6.11
N SER A 245 18.55 -18.59 -5.23
CA SER A 245 17.09 -18.66 -5.18
C SER A 245 16.46 -17.95 -6.38
N GLU A 246 15.48 -18.59 -7.03
CA GLU A 246 14.62 -17.94 -8.05
C GLU A 246 13.28 -17.45 -7.47
N GLU A 247 13.11 -17.48 -6.15
CA GLU A 247 11.83 -17.14 -5.52
C GLU A 247 11.43 -15.69 -5.77
N THR A 248 10.15 -15.46 -6.06
CA THR A 248 9.59 -14.11 -6.15
C THR A 248 9.64 -13.42 -4.80
N LEU A 249 10.03 -12.14 -4.77
CA LEU A 249 10.02 -11.32 -3.56
C LEU A 249 8.69 -10.56 -3.50
N TYR A 250 8.16 -10.38 -2.29
CA TYR A 250 6.90 -9.67 -2.10
C TYR A 250 7.02 -8.63 -0.99
N LEU A 251 7.75 -7.55 -1.31
CA LEU A 251 8.03 -6.46 -0.40
C LEU A 251 7.20 -5.21 -0.72
N GLU A 252 6.40 -5.26 -1.80
CA GLU A 252 5.62 -4.16 -2.37
C GLU A 252 6.51 -2.99 -2.83
N GLU A 253 6.05 -1.75 -2.67
CA GLU A 253 6.74 -0.55 -3.14
C GLU A 253 7.88 -0.17 -2.17
N ILE A 254 9.11 -0.10 -2.69
CA ILE A 254 10.29 0.35 -1.93
C ILE A 254 10.75 1.70 -2.50
N LYS A 255 10.60 2.76 -1.72
CA LYS A 255 10.91 4.15 -2.15
C LYS A 255 12.41 4.44 -2.18
N SER A 256 13.17 3.87 -1.25
CA SER A 256 14.61 4.09 -1.13
C SER A 256 15.32 2.80 -0.77
N GLN A 257 16.40 2.52 -1.49
CA GLN A 257 17.29 1.39 -1.23
C GLN A 257 18.67 1.94 -0.85
N VAL A 258 19.05 1.77 0.41
CA VAL A 258 20.28 2.31 1.00
C VAL A 258 21.25 1.17 1.27
N PHE A 259 22.47 1.28 0.75
CA PHE A 259 23.52 0.28 0.96
C PHE A 259 24.62 0.90 1.83
N SER A 260 25.18 0.13 2.77
CA SER A 260 26.20 0.60 3.69
C SER A 260 27.21 -0.50 3.99
N LEU A 261 28.51 -0.18 3.94
CA LEU A 261 29.62 -1.12 4.16
C LEU A 261 29.53 -2.40 3.30
N CYS A 262 28.98 -2.31 2.09
CA CYS A 262 29.05 -3.39 1.11
C CYS A 262 30.49 -3.58 0.63
N GLU A 263 30.90 -4.82 0.36
CA GLU A 263 32.29 -5.14 0.00
C GLU A 263 32.73 -4.45 -1.30
N ASN A 264 31.82 -4.28 -2.26
CA ASN A 264 32.06 -3.56 -3.52
C ASN A 264 30.74 -3.15 -4.20
N ASP A 265 30.83 -2.21 -5.14
CA ASP A 265 29.70 -1.70 -5.93
C ASP A 265 28.95 -2.81 -6.70
N LYS A 266 29.66 -3.86 -7.13
CA LYS A 266 29.06 -5.01 -7.84
C LYS A 266 28.05 -5.76 -6.97
N THR A 267 28.27 -5.82 -5.67
CA THR A 267 27.35 -6.45 -4.72
C THR A 267 26.06 -5.63 -4.63
N GLU A 268 26.16 -4.31 -4.58
CA GLU A 268 25.00 -3.42 -4.54
C GLU A 268 24.19 -3.51 -5.84
N GLU A 269 24.86 -3.44 -7.00
CA GLU A 269 24.22 -3.59 -8.31
C GLU A 269 23.44 -4.90 -8.41
N LYS A 270 24.03 -6.02 -7.96
CA LYS A 270 23.37 -7.33 -8.00
C LYS A 270 22.13 -7.39 -7.12
N ILE A 271 22.18 -6.80 -5.92
CA ILE A 271 21.01 -6.77 -5.05
C ILE A 271 19.91 -5.88 -5.63
N ARG A 272 20.27 -4.73 -6.22
CA ARG A 272 19.32 -3.86 -6.92
C ARG A 272 18.64 -4.60 -8.07
N GLU A 273 19.43 -5.29 -8.90
CA GLU A 273 18.92 -6.11 -10.01
C GLU A 273 17.92 -7.16 -9.51
N ILE A 274 18.24 -7.88 -8.43
CA ILE A 274 17.33 -8.85 -7.81
C ILE A 274 16.03 -8.19 -7.34
N LEU A 275 16.12 -7.07 -6.63
CA LEU A 275 14.94 -6.35 -6.15
C LEU A 275 14.09 -5.83 -7.33
N GLU A 276 14.71 -5.31 -8.38
CA GLU A 276 14.00 -4.79 -9.56
C GLU A 276 13.34 -5.89 -10.38
N THR A 277 13.98 -7.05 -10.51
CA THR A 277 13.50 -8.14 -11.36
C THR A 277 12.56 -9.11 -10.65
N ARG A 278 12.78 -9.37 -9.35
CA ARG A 278 12.05 -10.40 -8.59
C ARG A 278 11.03 -9.85 -7.61
N ASN A 279 11.09 -8.57 -7.24
CA ASN A 279 10.09 -7.99 -6.34
C ASN A 279 8.79 -7.72 -7.10
N VAL A 280 7.75 -8.47 -6.75
CA VAL A 280 6.41 -8.30 -7.27
C VAL A 280 5.61 -7.43 -6.32
N ILE A 281 5.00 -6.39 -6.89
CA ILE A 281 4.00 -5.58 -6.21
C ILE A 281 2.65 -6.28 -6.40
N ARG A 282 2.13 -6.88 -5.32
CA ARG A 282 0.80 -7.49 -5.29
C ARG A 282 -0.17 -6.32 -5.16
N ASP A 283 -0.95 -6.11 -6.22
CA ASP A 283 -1.73 -4.90 -6.58
C ASP A 283 -1.32 -4.32 -7.94
N SER A 284 -0.31 -4.90 -8.61
CA SER A 284 -0.17 -4.66 -10.04
C SER A 284 -1.36 -5.30 -10.76
N TRP A 285 -2.11 -4.50 -11.52
CA TRP A 285 -3.13 -4.95 -12.47
C TRP A 285 -2.68 -6.17 -13.30
N ALA A 286 -1.37 -6.31 -13.54
CA ALA A 286 -0.76 -7.46 -14.22
C ALA A 286 -1.00 -8.80 -13.52
N ASP A 287 -1.05 -8.86 -12.19
CA ASP A 287 -1.30 -10.10 -11.44
C ASP A 287 -2.79 -10.49 -11.49
N TYR A 288 -3.70 -9.52 -11.37
CA TYR A 288 -5.14 -9.73 -11.61
C TYR A 288 -5.41 -10.27 -13.04
N LEU A 289 -4.80 -9.66 -14.07
CA LEU A 289 -4.92 -10.11 -15.45
C LEU A 289 -4.32 -11.50 -15.68
N SER A 290 -3.20 -11.82 -15.02
CA SER A 290 -2.55 -13.12 -15.11
C SER A 290 -3.42 -14.24 -14.50
N ARG A 291 -4.05 -13.98 -13.34
CA ARG A 291 -5.01 -14.91 -12.73
C ARG A 291 -6.26 -15.11 -13.62
N ARG A 292 -6.80 -14.03 -14.21
CA ARG A 292 -7.95 -14.09 -15.15
C ARG A 292 -7.63 -14.88 -16.43
N LYS A 293 -6.48 -14.64 -17.06
CA LYS A 293 -6.05 -15.35 -18.27
C LYS A 293 -5.72 -16.82 -18.01
N GLY A 294 -5.15 -17.15 -16.84
CA GLY A 294 -4.90 -18.53 -16.41
C GLY A 294 -6.16 -19.35 -16.11
N LEU A 295 -7.28 -18.71 -15.78
CA LEU A 295 -8.59 -19.36 -15.58
C LEU A 295 -9.32 -19.65 -16.91
N SER A 296 -9.07 -18.87 -17.95
CA SER A 296 -9.67 -19.05 -19.29
C SER A 296 -9.12 -20.26 -20.07
N SER A 297 -7.92 -20.75 -19.73
CA SER A 297 -7.27 -21.87 -20.43
C SER A 297 -7.67 -23.27 -19.94
N LYS A 298 -8.63 -23.37 -19.00
CA LYS A 298 -9.21 -24.65 -18.54
C LYS A 298 -10.70 -24.79 -18.93
N GLU A 299 -11.06 -24.54 -20.19
CA GLU A 299 -12.29 -25.09 -20.76
C GLU A 299 -11.95 -26.01 -21.94
N GLY A 300 -11.95 -27.31 -21.66
CA GLY A 300 -11.68 -28.33 -22.65
C GLY A 300 -11.62 -29.74 -22.09
N GLN A 301 -12.72 -30.21 -21.50
CA GLN A 301 -13.29 -31.58 -21.64
C GLN A 301 -14.26 -31.92 -20.48
N GLY A 302 -15.52 -32.19 -20.83
CA GLY A 302 -16.34 -33.22 -20.17
C GLY A 302 -17.25 -32.83 -19.01
N GLU A 303 -18.56 -32.78 -19.33
CA GLU A 303 -19.74 -33.01 -18.47
C GLU A 303 -20.35 -31.85 -17.63
N ALA A 304 -21.67 -31.72 -17.77
CA ALA A 304 -22.58 -30.90 -16.96
C ALA A 304 -23.80 -31.77 -16.60
N PRO A 305 -24.63 -31.46 -15.57
CA PRO A 305 -24.54 -30.39 -14.57
C PRO A 305 -24.84 -30.84 -13.11
N SER A 306 -24.41 -30.05 -12.12
CA SER A 306 -25.26 -29.78 -10.94
C SER A 306 -25.03 -28.35 -10.45
N ALA A 307 -26.13 -27.68 -10.11
CA ALA A 307 -26.20 -26.25 -9.85
C ALA A 307 -25.40 -25.83 -8.60
N GLY A 308 -24.47 -24.87 -8.78
CA GLY A 308 -23.71 -24.18 -7.74
C GLY A 308 -22.92 -23.02 -8.40
N PRO A 309 -22.72 -21.87 -7.72
CA PRO A 309 -22.40 -20.62 -8.41
C PRO A 309 -20.98 -20.64 -8.99
N ARG A 310 -20.88 -20.39 -10.30
CA ARG A 310 -19.63 -20.04 -10.97
C ARG A 310 -19.16 -18.69 -10.42
N GLY A 311 -18.13 -18.70 -9.60
CA GLY A 311 -17.38 -17.53 -9.17
C GLY A 311 -15.93 -17.94 -8.94
N GLY A 312 -15.00 -17.35 -9.71
CA GLY A 312 -13.60 -17.39 -9.34
C GLY A 312 -13.43 -16.72 -7.98
N SER A 313 -12.69 -17.35 -7.07
CA SER A 313 -12.42 -16.81 -5.75
C SER A 313 -11.77 -15.41 -5.86
N LEU A 314 -12.40 -14.43 -5.20
CA LEU A 314 -11.96 -13.04 -5.05
C LEU A 314 -10.54 -12.94 -4.45
N PRO A 315 -9.80 -11.84 -4.67
CA PRO A 315 -8.69 -11.46 -3.79
C PRO A 315 -9.21 -11.41 -2.34
N GLN A 316 -8.46 -12.00 -1.40
CA GLN A 316 -8.90 -12.10 -0.01
C GLN A 316 -9.13 -10.72 0.61
N GLN A 317 -10.19 -10.64 1.41
CA GLN A 317 -10.68 -9.43 2.07
C GLN A 317 -9.60 -8.83 2.99
N ASN A 318 -9.47 -7.49 3.03
CA ASN A 318 -8.78 -6.85 4.14
C ASN A 318 -9.67 -6.85 5.40
N ALA A 319 -9.05 -6.90 6.58
CA ALA A 319 -9.71 -7.03 7.89
C ALA A 319 -10.71 -5.90 8.28
N ASN A 320 -10.97 -4.92 7.41
CA ASN A 320 -12.01 -3.89 7.59
C ASN A 320 -13.33 -4.23 6.84
N GLY A 321 -13.44 -5.39 6.21
CA GLY A 321 -14.62 -5.76 5.42
C GLY A 321 -14.83 -4.86 4.19
N LEU A 322 -13.77 -4.26 3.66
CA LEU A 322 -13.80 -3.44 2.45
C LEU A 322 -12.82 -4.01 1.44
N PRO A 323 -13.24 -4.91 0.54
CA PRO A 323 -12.34 -5.34 -0.52
C PRO A 323 -12.01 -4.13 -1.36
N ARG A 324 -10.72 -3.80 -1.44
CA ARG A 324 -10.23 -2.77 -2.33
C ARG A 324 -9.30 -3.46 -3.29
N VAL A 325 -9.77 -3.68 -4.52
CA VAL A 325 -8.83 -3.84 -5.63
C VAL A 325 -8.25 -2.46 -5.89
N LEU A 326 -6.94 -2.41 -6.12
CA LEU A 326 -6.21 -1.20 -6.47
C LEU A 326 -5.56 -1.42 -7.83
N ALA A 327 -5.77 -0.50 -8.78
CA ALA A 327 -4.94 -0.45 -9.98
C ALA A 327 -4.21 0.89 -9.99
N LYS A 328 -2.89 0.83 -10.13
CA LYS A 328 -2.03 2.01 -10.26
C LYS A 328 -1.47 2.05 -11.69
N THR A 329 -1.63 3.17 -12.37
CA THR A 329 -1.11 3.36 -13.74
C THR A 329 -0.01 4.42 -13.73
N LYS A 330 1.00 4.23 -14.57
CA LYS A 330 2.18 5.11 -14.70
C LYS A 330 2.20 5.87 -16.03
N SER A 331 1.27 5.57 -16.93
CA SER A 331 1.12 6.24 -18.22
C SER A 331 -0.34 6.35 -18.66
N GLU A 332 -0.61 7.17 -19.68
CA GLU A 332 -1.92 7.27 -20.31
C GLU A 332 -2.28 5.96 -21.02
N ASP A 333 -1.32 5.28 -21.66
CA ASP A 333 -1.56 4.00 -22.35
C ASP A 333 -1.93 2.90 -21.34
N GLU A 334 -1.21 2.80 -20.22
CA GLU A 334 -1.57 1.90 -19.11
C GLU A 334 -2.95 2.23 -18.52
N THR A 335 -3.33 3.51 -18.53
CA THR A 335 -4.66 3.93 -18.11
C THR A 335 -5.73 3.40 -19.06
N PHE A 336 -5.50 3.47 -20.37
CA PHE A 336 -6.41 2.87 -21.35
C PHE A 336 -6.41 1.35 -21.32
N ASP A 337 -5.32 0.68 -20.93
CA ASP A 337 -5.30 -0.76 -20.68
C ASP A 337 -6.27 -1.15 -19.55
N VAL A 338 -6.25 -0.41 -18.44
CA VAL A 338 -7.19 -0.64 -17.34
C VAL A 338 -8.62 -0.35 -17.79
N LEU A 339 -8.86 0.76 -18.50
CA LEU A 339 -10.21 1.11 -18.99
C LEU A 339 -10.77 0.10 -19.98
N GLU A 340 -9.95 -0.44 -20.87
CA GLU A 340 -10.35 -1.49 -21.81
C GLU A 340 -10.72 -2.78 -21.10
N GLU A 341 -9.97 -3.17 -20.08
CA GLU A 341 -10.30 -4.35 -19.28
C GLU A 341 -11.59 -4.15 -18.46
N ILE A 342 -11.83 -2.95 -17.92
CA ILE A 342 -13.11 -2.60 -17.28
C ILE A 342 -14.25 -2.70 -18.30
N LYS A 343 -14.07 -2.16 -19.51
CA LYS A 343 -15.00 -2.31 -20.65
C LYS A 343 -15.30 -3.79 -20.93
N GLU A 344 -14.29 -4.66 -20.84
CA GLU A 344 -14.42 -6.12 -21.01
C GLU A 344 -14.94 -6.86 -19.76
N GLY A 345 -15.44 -6.13 -18.75
CA GLY A 345 -16.10 -6.69 -17.57
C GLY A 345 -15.17 -7.04 -16.41
N ALA A 346 -13.92 -6.57 -16.41
CA ALA A 346 -13.04 -6.68 -15.25
C ALA A 346 -13.65 -5.95 -14.03
N CYS A 347 -13.54 -6.57 -12.86
CA CYS A 347 -14.08 -6.06 -11.60
C CYS A 347 -15.61 -5.82 -11.62
N SER A 348 -16.35 -6.50 -12.50
CA SER A 348 -17.81 -6.35 -12.63
C SER A 348 -18.57 -6.86 -11.39
N GLU A 349 -17.95 -7.71 -10.58
CA GLU A 349 -18.41 -8.18 -9.28
C GLU A 349 -18.24 -7.13 -8.17
N MET A 350 -17.41 -6.11 -8.40
CA MET A 350 -17.11 -5.03 -7.47
C MET A 350 -17.83 -3.73 -7.89
N ALA A 351 -17.86 -2.74 -6.99
CA ALA A 351 -18.27 -1.38 -7.31
C ALA A 351 -17.05 -0.47 -7.37
N LEU A 352 -16.94 0.33 -8.42
CA LEU A 352 -15.92 1.38 -8.48
C LEU A 352 -16.20 2.41 -7.38
N LYS A 353 -15.19 2.71 -6.55
CA LYS A 353 -15.30 3.71 -5.49
C LYS A 353 -14.77 5.06 -5.95
N ARG A 354 -13.56 5.08 -6.52
CA ARG A 354 -12.94 6.31 -7.01
C ARG A 354 -11.86 6.04 -8.04
N ILE A 355 -11.66 7.01 -8.92
CA ILE A 355 -10.48 7.13 -9.79
C ILE A 355 -9.93 8.53 -9.54
N PHE A 356 -8.66 8.64 -9.19
CA PHE A 356 -8.03 9.95 -8.97
C PHE A 356 -6.55 9.94 -9.34
N MET A 357 -6.04 11.13 -9.65
CA MET A 357 -4.65 11.35 -9.99
C MET A 357 -3.77 11.38 -8.73
N ARG A 358 -2.66 10.63 -8.71
CA ARG A 358 -1.81 10.45 -7.52
C ARG A 358 -0.67 11.47 -7.42
N ALA A 359 0.05 11.72 -8.52
CA ALA A 359 1.24 12.59 -8.54
C ALA A 359 1.54 13.15 -9.94
N ARG A 360 2.20 14.32 -9.97
CA ARG A 360 2.78 14.95 -11.16
C ARG A 360 4.31 14.79 -11.10
N TYR A 361 4.87 13.77 -11.77
CA TYR A 361 6.32 13.57 -11.82
C TYR A 361 6.90 14.30 -13.04
N GLY A 362 7.63 15.39 -12.82
CA GLY A 362 8.51 16.01 -13.83
C GLY A 362 7.92 16.13 -15.25
N GLU A 363 8.74 15.90 -16.27
CA GLU A 363 8.33 15.91 -17.68
C GLU A 363 7.45 14.69 -18.04
N GLY A 364 6.13 14.74 -17.74
CA GLY A 364 5.19 14.43 -18.82
C GLY A 364 3.98 13.52 -18.61
N PHE A 365 3.74 12.85 -17.47
CA PHE A 365 2.57 11.96 -17.34
C PHE A 365 1.94 11.92 -15.94
N ASP A 366 0.62 11.70 -15.92
CA ASP A 366 -0.20 11.66 -14.72
C ASP A 366 -0.53 10.19 -14.37
N SER A 367 -0.25 9.81 -13.12
CA SER A 367 -0.54 8.45 -12.62
C SER A 367 -1.94 8.39 -12.00
N TYR A 368 -2.68 7.31 -12.27
CA TYR A 368 -4.02 7.11 -11.73
C TYR A 368 -4.07 5.97 -10.73
N GLU A 369 -4.88 6.18 -9.69
CA GLU A 369 -5.24 5.16 -8.72
C GLU A 369 -6.73 4.86 -8.88
N PHE A 370 -7.04 3.62 -9.27
CA PHE A 370 -8.39 3.07 -9.35
C PHE A 370 -8.67 2.27 -8.08
N VAL A 371 -9.75 2.59 -7.39
CA VAL A 371 -10.11 1.93 -6.13
C VAL A 371 -11.50 1.34 -6.29
N TRP A 372 -11.62 0.04 -6.04
CA TRP A 372 -12.90 -0.66 -5.98
C TRP A 372 -13.32 -0.91 -4.52
N LYS A 373 -14.60 -1.25 -4.33
CA LYS A 373 -15.22 -1.67 -3.07
C LYS A 373 -16.17 -2.84 -3.33
N GLU A 374 -16.52 -3.60 -2.30
CA GLU A 374 -17.62 -4.57 -2.39
C GLU A 374 -18.91 -3.83 -2.76
N LYS A 375 -19.79 -4.49 -3.52
CA LYS A 375 -21.13 -3.98 -3.77
C LYS A 375 -21.92 -4.01 -2.46
N GLY A 376 -22.09 -2.85 -1.84
CA GLY A 376 -22.96 -2.69 -0.68
C GLY A 376 -24.40 -2.34 -1.06
N ASP A 377 -25.31 -2.43 -0.09
CA ASP A 377 -26.73 -2.08 -0.27
C ASP A 377 -26.98 -0.59 -0.54
N THR A 378 -26.03 0.27 -0.12
CA THR A 378 -26.09 1.72 -0.34
C THR A 378 -25.23 2.07 -1.55
N ASP A 379 -25.90 2.26 -2.67
CA ASP A 379 -25.39 2.61 -4.00
C ASP A 379 -24.77 4.04 -4.03
N GLU A 380 -23.70 4.24 -3.27
CA GLU A 380 -22.85 5.43 -3.35
C GLU A 380 -22.01 5.33 -4.62
N GLY A 381 -22.39 6.10 -5.65
CA GLY A 381 -21.66 6.16 -6.92
C GLY A 381 -20.21 6.62 -6.79
N ALA A 382 -19.41 6.34 -7.82
CA ALA A 382 -17.98 6.59 -7.87
C ALA A 382 -17.62 8.07 -8.01
N ASP A 383 -16.50 8.47 -7.39
CA ASP A 383 -15.83 9.74 -7.67
C ASP A 383 -14.76 9.52 -8.74
N VAL A 384 -15.01 9.98 -9.97
CA VAL A 384 -14.15 9.74 -11.15
C VAL A 384 -13.47 11.03 -11.57
N GLU A 385 -12.13 11.02 -11.62
CA GLU A 385 -11.32 12.17 -12.01
C GLU A 385 -10.22 11.75 -13.00
N PHE A 386 -10.21 12.40 -14.17
CA PHE A 386 -9.19 12.26 -15.20
C PHE A 386 -8.59 13.61 -15.60
N TYR A 387 -7.27 13.66 -15.67
CA TYR A 387 -6.44 14.73 -16.21
C TYR A 387 -5.49 14.14 -17.28
N LEU A 388 -5.89 14.16 -18.55
CA LEU A 388 -5.09 13.55 -19.63
C LEU A 388 -4.42 14.61 -20.49
N ALA A 389 -3.08 14.56 -20.55
CA ALA A 389 -2.27 15.48 -21.32
C ALA A 389 -2.43 15.26 -22.84
N LYS A 390 -2.72 14.03 -23.26
CA LYS A 390 -3.11 13.63 -24.61
C LYS A 390 -3.90 12.31 -24.58
N ILE A 391 -4.57 11.99 -25.69
CA ILE A 391 -5.11 10.66 -25.95
C ILE A 391 -4.69 10.28 -27.37
N SER A 392 -3.94 9.19 -27.53
CA SER A 392 -3.52 8.70 -28.84
C SER A 392 -4.72 8.24 -29.68
N ASP A 393 -4.62 8.31 -31.01
CA ASP A 393 -5.69 7.82 -31.89
C ASP A 393 -5.94 6.31 -31.70
N GLU A 394 -4.90 5.55 -31.35
CA GLU A 394 -4.99 4.15 -30.95
C GLU A 394 -5.90 4.01 -29.72
N ASN A 395 -5.62 4.74 -28.63
CA ASN A 395 -6.44 4.69 -27.42
C ASN A 395 -7.89 5.12 -27.65
N LYS A 396 -8.13 6.12 -28.51
CA LYS A 396 -9.49 6.53 -28.90
C LYS A 396 -10.27 5.41 -29.59
N SER A 397 -9.59 4.52 -30.31
CA SER A 397 -10.24 3.44 -31.07
C SER A 397 -10.60 2.22 -30.21
N ARG A 398 -9.98 2.07 -29.03
CA ARG A 398 -10.15 0.92 -28.12
C ARG A 398 -11.52 0.89 -27.44
N ILE A 399 -12.06 2.06 -27.12
CA ILE A 399 -13.30 2.21 -26.36
C ILE A 399 -14.24 3.10 -27.17
N LYS A 400 -15.35 2.52 -27.64
CA LYS A 400 -16.37 3.27 -28.39
C LYS A 400 -17.37 3.93 -27.44
N ASP A 401 -18.27 4.69 -28.04
CA ASP A 401 -19.31 5.40 -27.29
C ASP A 401 -20.13 4.44 -26.42
N SER A 402 -20.34 4.80 -25.17
CA SER A 402 -21.14 4.05 -24.20
C SER A 402 -20.68 2.61 -23.93
N GLU A 403 -19.42 2.27 -24.20
CA GLU A 403 -18.86 0.95 -23.89
C GLU A 403 -18.23 0.89 -22.49
N LEU A 404 -17.81 2.02 -21.92
CA LEU A 404 -17.13 2.05 -20.62
C LEU A 404 -18.14 2.20 -19.48
N ASP A 405 -18.52 1.07 -18.88
CA ASP A 405 -19.42 1.02 -17.72
C ASP A 405 -18.63 1.12 -16.41
N LEU A 406 -18.62 2.31 -15.80
CA LEU A 406 -18.01 2.54 -14.48
C LEU A 406 -19.02 2.35 -13.33
N GLY A 407 -20.22 1.87 -13.63
CA GLY A 407 -21.35 1.84 -12.72
C GLY A 407 -21.93 3.23 -12.47
N ARG A 408 -22.51 3.44 -11.28
CA ARG A 408 -23.04 4.74 -10.88
C ARG A 408 -21.91 5.73 -10.64
N ILE A 409 -21.99 6.92 -11.21
CA ILE A 409 -21.01 8.00 -11.07
C ILE A 409 -21.63 9.14 -10.27
N LYS A 410 -21.06 9.41 -9.10
CA LYS A 410 -21.46 10.51 -8.22
C LYS A 410 -20.82 11.82 -8.65
N ARG A 411 -19.53 11.83 -8.96
CA ARG A 411 -18.80 13.01 -9.43
C ARG A 411 -17.93 12.63 -10.62
N LEU A 412 -18.01 13.41 -11.69
CA LEU A 412 -17.19 13.24 -12.88
C LEU A 412 -16.39 14.51 -13.12
N ARG A 413 -15.06 14.42 -13.07
CA ARG A 413 -14.15 15.52 -13.37
C ARG A 413 -13.24 15.15 -14.52
N LEU A 414 -13.35 15.86 -15.64
CA LEU A 414 -12.53 15.62 -16.82
C LEU A 414 -11.78 16.90 -17.18
N TYR A 415 -10.46 16.83 -17.12
CA TYR A 415 -9.55 17.92 -17.39
C TYR A 415 -8.74 17.65 -18.67
N ARG A 416 -8.56 18.70 -19.49
CA ARG A 416 -7.80 18.68 -20.75
C ARG A 416 -8.39 17.69 -21.74
N ASN A 417 -7.59 16.79 -22.33
CA ASN A 417 -8.05 15.83 -23.33
C ASN A 417 -8.95 14.74 -22.73
N ALA A 418 -8.98 14.59 -21.40
CA ALA A 418 -9.86 13.62 -20.74
C ALA A 418 -11.34 13.87 -21.03
N VAL A 419 -11.70 15.08 -21.45
CA VAL A 419 -13.08 15.41 -21.84
C VAL A 419 -13.56 14.55 -23.02
N GLU A 420 -12.66 14.07 -23.89
CA GLU A 420 -13.00 13.12 -24.96
C GLU A 420 -13.44 11.74 -24.47
N LEU A 421 -13.25 11.40 -23.17
CA LEU A 421 -13.80 10.18 -22.57
C LEU A 421 -15.31 10.27 -22.33
N LEU A 422 -15.88 11.48 -22.26
CA LEU A 422 -17.30 11.68 -21.92
C LEU A 422 -18.27 10.81 -22.76
N PRO A 423 -18.18 10.72 -24.10
CA PRO A 423 -19.04 9.86 -24.90
C PRO A 423 -18.76 8.37 -24.73
N MET A 424 -17.55 7.98 -24.30
CA MET A 424 -17.18 6.58 -24.08
C MET A 424 -17.85 6.02 -22.82
N LEU A 425 -18.13 6.88 -21.83
CA LEU A 425 -18.79 6.51 -20.59
C LEU A 425 -20.24 6.08 -20.82
N LYS A 426 -20.60 4.93 -20.28
CA LYS A 426 -21.99 4.47 -20.21
C LYS A 426 -22.66 5.05 -18.97
N ILE A 427 -23.42 6.13 -19.16
CA ILE A 427 -24.21 6.76 -18.11
C ILE A 427 -25.61 6.12 -18.08
N HIS A 428 -25.93 5.42 -17.01
CA HIS A 428 -27.24 4.78 -16.83
C HIS A 428 -28.36 5.81 -16.58
N GLU A 429 -29.58 5.52 -17.02
CA GLU A 429 -30.74 6.43 -16.87
C GLU A 429 -31.17 6.67 -15.41
N ASP A 430 -30.76 5.81 -14.49
CA ASP A 430 -30.99 5.95 -13.05
C ASP A 430 -29.82 6.64 -12.34
N ASN A 431 -28.73 6.96 -13.05
CA ASN A 431 -27.58 7.66 -12.50
C ASN A 431 -27.94 9.10 -12.13
N LYS A 432 -27.84 9.39 -10.84
CA LYS A 432 -27.95 10.75 -10.28
C LYS A 432 -26.56 11.24 -9.91
N MET A 433 -26.00 12.09 -10.76
CA MET A 433 -24.68 12.68 -10.60
C MET A 433 -24.79 13.98 -9.78
N ASP A 434 -23.96 14.11 -8.75
CA ASP A 434 -23.87 15.34 -7.97
C ASP A 434 -23.17 16.44 -8.76
N VAL A 435 -22.05 16.10 -9.43
CA VAL A 435 -21.17 17.07 -10.10
C VAL A 435 -20.62 16.52 -11.41
N LEU A 436 -20.76 17.32 -12.47
CA LEU A 436 -20.01 17.21 -13.72
C LEU A 436 -19.09 18.43 -13.87
N ASP A 437 -17.78 18.27 -13.74
CA ASP A 437 -16.79 19.34 -13.90
C ASP A 437 -15.91 19.07 -15.13
N LEU A 438 -15.95 19.97 -16.10
CA LEU A 438 -15.24 19.82 -17.36
C LEU A 438 -14.40 21.07 -17.66
N THR A 439 -13.11 20.88 -17.94
CA THR A 439 -12.18 21.99 -18.20
C THR A 439 -11.23 21.66 -19.34
N CYS A 440 -11.18 22.52 -20.35
CA CYS A 440 -10.22 22.50 -21.43
C CYS A 440 -9.57 23.88 -21.58
N HIS A 441 -8.26 23.90 -21.79
CA HIS A 441 -7.47 25.11 -22.00
C HIS A 441 -7.32 25.46 -23.48
N THR A 442 -7.59 24.52 -24.39
CA THR A 442 -7.55 24.76 -25.84
C THR A 442 -8.75 24.14 -26.56
N LEU A 443 -9.01 24.60 -27.79
CA LEU A 443 -10.03 24.00 -28.66
C LEU A 443 -9.66 22.58 -29.10
N SER A 444 -8.35 22.29 -29.23
CA SER A 444 -7.86 20.96 -29.65
C SER A 444 -8.11 19.88 -28.60
N GLU A 445 -8.12 20.23 -27.31
CA GLU A 445 -8.43 19.30 -26.21
C GLU A 445 -9.89 18.80 -26.22
N LEU A 446 -10.79 19.49 -26.91
CA LEU A 446 -12.16 18.99 -27.16
C LEU A 446 -12.19 17.93 -28.28
N GLY A 447 -11.09 17.80 -29.03
CA GLY A 447 -10.90 16.85 -30.10
C GLY A 447 -12.07 16.77 -31.07
N SER A 448 -12.62 15.56 -31.21
CA SER A 448 -13.73 15.30 -32.14
C SER A 448 -15.12 15.66 -31.60
N LEU A 449 -15.26 15.97 -30.29
CA LEU A 449 -16.55 16.19 -29.64
C LEU A 449 -17.38 17.30 -30.27
N LEU A 450 -16.74 18.41 -30.66
CA LEU A 450 -17.43 19.53 -31.29
C LEU A 450 -18.00 19.19 -32.68
N LYS A 451 -17.45 18.17 -33.34
CA LYS A 451 -17.89 17.73 -34.67
C LYS A 451 -18.97 16.67 -34.61
N ARG A 452 -19.32 16.18 -33.41
CA ARG A 452 -20.36 15.16 -33.25
C ARG A 452 -21.74 15.72 -33.60
N GLU A 453 -22.50 14.93 -34.33
CA GLU A 453 -23.91 15.21 -34.67
C GLU A 453 -24.81 14.90 -33.48
N ASN A 454 -24.57 13.77 -32.82
CA ASN A 454 -25.35 13.33 -31.67
C ASN A 454 -24.80 13.93 -30.37
N LYS A 455 -25.72 14.32 -29.49
CA LYS A 455 -25.39 14.79 -28.14
C LYS A 455 -25.01 13.62 -27.24
N VAL A 456 -24.16 13.90 -26.27
CA VAL A 456 -23.76 12.97 -25.22
C VAL A 456 -24.74 13.07 -24.07
N PHE A 457 -25.39 11.95 -23.73
CA PHE A 457 -26.28 11.86 -22.59
C PHE A 457 -25.49 11.84 -21.28
N ILE A 458 -25.84 12.72 -20.34
CA ILE A 458 -25.15 12.85 -19.05
C ILE A 458 -26.05 12.54 -17.83
N GLY A 459 -27.25 11.99 -18.06
CA GLY A 459 -28.17 11.58 -16.97
C GLY A 459 -28.81 12.74 -16.20
N LEU A 460 -29.19 12.47 -14.95
CA LEU A 460 -29.61 13.49 -13.98
C LEU A 460 -28.38 14.10 -13.32
N VAL A 461 -28.27 15.43 -13.33
CA VAL A 461 -27.10 16.15 -12.83
C VAL A 461 -27.52 17.34 -11.99
N ASP A 462 -27.02 17.38 -10.75
CA ASP A 462 -27.26 18.45 -9.80
C ASP A 462 -26.45 19.72 -10.12
N GLU A 463 -25.16 19.56 -10.43
CA GLU A 463 -24.25 20.66 -10.75
C GLU A 463 -23.41 20.38 -12.00
N ILE A 464 -23.38 21.33 -12.93
CA ILE A 464 -22.44 21.33 -14.06
C ILE A 464 -21.50 22.52 -13.93
N SER A 465 -20.21 22.27 -13.98
CA SER A 465 -19.13 23.27 -14.06
C SER A 465 -18.42 23.13 -15.39
N LEU A 466 -18.46 24.19 -16.20
CA LEU A 466 -17.73 24.29 -17.47
C LEU A 466 -16.74 25.44 -17.41
N ARG A 467 -15.47 25.17 -17.69
CA ARG A 467 -14.42 26.18 -17.70
C ARG A 467 -13.80 26.34 -19.09
N SER A 468 -13.61 27.60 -19.50
CA SER A 468 -12.92 27.98 -20.72
C SER A 468 -13.51 27.31 -21.98
N TYR A 469 -12.73 26.59 -22.79
CA TYR A 469 -13.20 26.04 -24.08
C TYR A 469 -14.34 25.03 -23.92
N THR A 470 -14.49 24.39 -22.75
CA THR A 470 -15.53 23.39 -22.53
C THR A 470 -16.95 23.95 -22.51
N ILE A 471 -17.11 25.27 -22.41
CA ILE A 471 -18.40 25.95 -22.56
C ILE A 471 -19.08 25.60 -23.90
N ASN A 472 -18.30 25.33 -24.95
CA ASN A 472 -18.84 24.92 -26.25
C ASN A 472 -19.57 23.57 -26.22
N LEU A 473 -19.28 22.72 -25.24
CA LEU A 473 -19.94 21.42 -25.09
C LEU A 473 -21.39 21.54 -24.63
N LEU A 474 -21.88 22.71 -24.22
CA LEU A 474 -23.31 22.93 -23.97
C LEU A 474 -24.17 22.52 -25.19
N THR A 475 -23.66 22.66 -26.40
CA THR A 475 -24.36 22.23 -27.63
C THR A 475 -24.31 20.71 -27.82
N LYS A 476 -23.33 20.03 -27.22
CA LYS A 476 -23.00 18.62 -27.45
C LYS A 476 -23.34 17.69 -26.29
N ILE A 477 -23.82 18.20 -25.17
CA ILE A 477 -24.33 17.39 -24.06
C ILE A 477 -25.84 17.56 -23.91
N GLU A 478 -26.50 16.55 -23.36
CA GLU A 478 -27.90 16.63 -22.92
C GLU A 478 -28.14 15.90 -21.60
N THR A 479 -28.96 16.50 -20.74
CA THR A 479 -29.43 15.87 -19.52
C THR A 479 -30.70 15.07 -19.79
N GLN A 480 -31.00 14.16 -18.88
CA GLN A 480 -32.26 13.44 -18.86
C GLN A 480 -33.48 14.37 -18.79
N GLU A 481 -34.58 13.89 -19.36
CA GLU A 481 -35.89 14.55 -19.26
C GLU A 481 -36.31 14.71 -17.80
N GLY A 482 -36.85 15.89 -17.44
CA GLY A 482 -37.19 16.22 -16.06
C GLY A 482 -36.00 16.54 -15.14
N ASN A 483 -34.77 16.68 -15.65
CA ASN A 483 -33.64 17.11 -14.83
C ASN A 483 -33.88 18.50 -14.22
N GLU A 484 -33.76 18.61 -12.90
CA GLU A 484 -33.82 19.88 -12.15
C GLU A 484 -32.46 20.24 -11.55
N MET A 485 -31.56 20.72 -12.39
CA MET A 485 -30.21 21.13 -12.01
C MET A 485 -30.22 22.27 -10.98
N LYS A 486 -29.43 22.12 -9.92
CA LYS A 486 -29.24 23.15 -8.89
C LYS A 486 -28.44 24.32 -9.46
N THR A 487 -27.29 24.03 -10.08
CA THR A 487 -26.36 25.08 -10.53
C THR A 487 -25.71 24.71 -11.85
N LEU A 488 -25.73 25.65 -12.80
CA LEU A 488 -24.82 25.67 -13.94
C LEU A 488 -23.77 26.76 -13.71
N VAL A 489 -22.51 26.38 -13.59
CA VAL A 489 -21.36 27.28 -13.44
C VAL A 489 -20.61 27.37 -14.76
N ILE A 490 -20.43 28.58 -15.27
CA ILE A 490 -19.61 28.87 -16.44
C ILE A 490 -18.47 29.78 -16.03
N SER A 491 -17.23 29.32 -16.21
CA SER A 491 -16.04 30.08 -15.80
C SER A 491 -15.16 30.44 -16.98
N ASP A 492 -14.54 31.60 -16.91
CA ASP A 492 -13.50 32.06 -17.83
C ASP A 492 -13.99 32.18 -19.29
N GLY A 493 -15.24 32.61 -19.51
CA GLY A 493 -15.82 32.75 -20.84
C GLY A 493 -15.32 33.99 -21.60
N SER A 494 -14.79 33.77 -22.80
CA SER A 494 -14.27 34.79 -23.73
C SER A 494 -14.81 34.60 -25.15
N PRO A 495 -14.83 35.63 -26.00
CA PRO A 495 -15.14 35.46 -27.42
C PRO A 495 -14.22 34.44 -28.12
N SER A 496 -12.96 34.31 -27.68
CA SER A 496 -11.99 33.39 -28.27
C SER A 496 -12.24 31.93 -27.91
N ASN A 497 -12.75 31.63 -26.70
CA ASN A 497 -12.97 30.26 -26.26
C ASN A 497 -14.42 29.79 -26.38
N ILE A 498 -15.41 30.67 -26.57
CA ILE A 498 -16.80 30.27 -26.80
C ILE A 498 -17.31 30.50 -28.23
N GLY A 499 -16.41 30.80 -29.18
CA GLY A 499 -16.74 31.03 -30.59
C GLY A 499 -17.73 30.01 -31.18
N PRO A 500 -17.47 28.69 -31.06
CA PRO A 500 -18.41 27.66 -31.53
C PRO A 500 -19.82 27.75 -30.93
N LEU A 501 -19.95 28.05 -29.63
CA LEU A 501 -21.25 28.25 -28.98
C LEU A 501 -21.98 29.48 -29.54
N LEU A 502 -21.25 30.57 -29.80
CA LEU A 502 -21.81 31.80 -30.36
C LEU A 502 -22.35 31.58 -31.77
N GLU A 503 -21.58 30.88 -32.61
CA GLU A 503 -21.90 30.58 -34.00
C GLU A 503 -23.02 29.54 -34.16
N SER A 504 -23.07 28.57 -33.24
CA SER A 504 -24.10 27.54 -33.24
C SER A 504 -25.50 28.14 -32.99
N LYS A 505 -26.52 27.55 -33.61
CA LYS A 505 -27.95 27.81 -33.33
C LYS A 505 -28.65 26.58 -32.75
N GLU A 506 -27.89 25.57 -32.36
CA GLU A 506 -28.42 24.34 -31.79
C GLU A 506 -29.16 24.64 -30.47
N LYS A 507 -30.27 23.93 -30.27
CA LYS A 507 -31.01 23.95 -29.00
C LYS A 507 -30.16 23.28 -27.91
N LEU A 508 -30.27 23.76 -26.68
CA LEU A 508 -29.65 23.12 -25.52
C LEU A 508 -30.72 22.29 -24.80
N TYR A 509 -30.33 21.18 -24.18
CA TYR A 509 -31.25 20.29 -23.46
C TYR A 509 -30.65 19.96 -22.09
N LEU A 510 -30.64 20.96 -21.20
CA LEU A 510 -30.00 20.86 -19.88
C LEU A 510 -31.01 20.72 -18.72
N GLY A 511 -32.29 20.58 -19.07
CA GLY A 511 -33.38 20.59 -18.11
C GLY A 511 -33.59 21.96 -17.49
N LYS A 512 -34.21 21.99 -16.32
CA LYS A 512 -34.50 23.21 -15.56
C LYS A 512 -33.28 23.60 -14.73
N ILE A 513 -32.76 24.81 -14.97
CA ILE A 513 -31.60 25.36 -14.26
C ILE A 513 -32.10 26.31 -13.17
N LYS A 514 -31.86 25.96 -11.89
CA LYS A 514 -32.27 26.80 -10.74
C LYS A 514 -31.36 28.01 -10.55
N SER A 515 -30.06 27.83 -10.72
CA SER A 515 -29.05 28.89 -10.62
C SER A 515 -28.08 28.84 -11.79
N LEU A 516 -27.83 29.99 -12.42
CA LEU A 516 -26.80 30.17 -13.44
C LEU A 516 -25.75 31.15 -12.93
N ASP A 517 -24.56 30.62 -12.62
CA ASP A 517 -23.42 31.39 -12.15
C ASP A 517 -22.38 31.52 -13.26
N ILE A 518 -21.94 32.76 -13.52
CA ILE A 518 -20.92 33.06 -14.52
C ILE A 518 -19.77 33.74 -13.82
N LYS A 519 -18.61 33.06 -13.78
CA LYS A 519 -17.42 33.50 -13.04
C LYS A 519 -16.34 33.96 -14.02
N ASN A 520 -15.68 35.05 -13.67
CA ASN A 520 -14.55 35.62 -14.43
C ASN A 520 -14.81 35.75 -15.96
N PRO A 521 -15.96 36.27 -16.42
CA PRO A 521 -16.15 36.52 -17.83
C PRO A 521 -15.16 37.59 -18.32
N GLU A 522 -14.71 37.52 -19.58
CA GLU A 522 -13.81 38.54 -20.14
C GLU A 522 -14.40 39.96 -20.06
N SER A 523 -15.73 40.07 -20.17
CA SER A 523 -16.46 41.32 -19.99
C SER A 523 -17.91 41.09 -19.57
N ASN A 524 -18.56 42.11 -18.99
CA ASN A 524 -19.99 42.09 -18.67
C ASN A 524 -20.86 41.83 -19.92
N GLY A 525 -20.42 42.27 -21.10
CA GLY A 525 -21.08 41.99 -22.37
C GLY A 525 -21.03 40.50 -22.74
N MET A 526 -19.91 39.85 -22.41
CA MET A 526 -19.75 38.41 -22.61
C MET A 526 -20.65 37.62 -21.66
N GLU A 527 -20.67 38.00 -20.38
CA GLU A 527 -21.59 37.42 -19.40
C GLU A 527 -23.05 37.46 -19.90
N LYS A 528 -23.50 38.64 -20.32
CA LYS A 528 -24.87 38.84 -20.82
C LYS A 528 -25.18 37.95 -22.02
N LYS A 529 -24.27 37.86 -23.00
CA LYS A 529 -24.44 37.00 -24.18
C LYS A 529 -24.58 35.52 -23.80
N ILE A 530 -23.78 35.02 -22.86
CA ILE A 530 -23.88 33.63 -22.38
C ILE A 530 -25.23 33.40 -21.71
N ARG A 531 -25.66 34.31 -20.83
CA ARG A 531 -26.99 34.24 -20.18
C ARG A 531 -28.12 34.24 -21.21
N ASP A 532 -28.04 35.12 -22.20
CA ASP A 532 -29.04 35.21 -23.27
C ASP A 532 -29.11 33.92 -24.09
N ILE A 533 -27.97 33.32 -24.44
CA ILE A 533 -27.90 32.03 -25.15
C ILE A 533 -28.58 30.92 -24.33
N ILE A 534 -28.20 30.76 -23.07
CA ILE A 534 -28.77 29.70 -22.22
C ILE A 534 -30.27 29.91 -22.05
N LYS A 535 -30.70 31.15 -21.78
CA LYS A 535 -32.11 31.48 -21.61
C LYS A 535 -32.95 31.26 -22.86
N THR A 536 -32.41 31.55 -24.05
CA THR A 536 -33.17 31.49 -25.30
C THR A 536 -33.11 30.12 -25.98
N ARG A 537 -32.01 29.40 -25.82
CA ARG A 537 -31.77 28.12 -26.52
C ARG A 537 -32.03 26.89 -25.68
N ASN A 538 -32.06 26.99 -24.35
CA ASN A 538 -32.34 25.84 -23.49
C ASN A 538 -33.82 25.46 -23.57
N VAL A 539 -34.08 24.26 -24.07
CA VAL A 539 -35.41 23.67 -24.16
C VAL A 539 -35.59 22.71 -22.98
N ILE A 540 -36.56 23.02 -22.14
CA ILE A 540 -36.93 22.18 -21.00
C ILE A 540 -37.90 21.12 -21.52
N ARG A 541 -37.51 19.84 -21.38
CA ARG A 541 -38.35 18.68 -21.66
C ARG A 541 -39.00 18.28 -20.33
N ASP A 542 -40.30 18.53 -20.19
CA ASP A 542 -41.07 18.17 -19.01
C ASP A 542 -41.56 16.72 -19.14
N SER A 543 -41.49 15.94 -18.05
CA SER A 543 -41.97 14.55 -17.95
C SER A 543 -43.52 14.39 -18.02
N GLY A 544 -44.20 15.38 -18.60
CA GLY A 544 -45.65 15.53 -18.61
C GLY A 544 -46.37 14.57 -19.57
N GLU A 545 -47.17 13.68 -18.99
CA GLU A 545 -48.20 12.81 -19.59
C GLU A 545 -47.76 11.59 -20.40
N THR A 546 -46.63 11.61 -21.12
CA THR A 546 -46.15 10.43 -21.86
C THR A 546 -45.47 9.38 -20.97
N GLY A 547 -44.81 9.79 -19.88
CA GLY A 547 -44.18 8.88 -18.91
C GLY A 547 -45.17 7.98 -18.16
N LYS A 548 -46.38 8.48 -17.87
CA LYS A 548 -47.48 7.68 -17.28
C LYS A 548 -48.05 6.66 -18.26
N ALA A 549 -48.07 6.97 -19.55
CA ALA A 549 -48.55 6.06 -20.59
C ALA A 549 -47.57 4.89 -20.83
N ILE A 550 -46.26 5.17 -20.83
CA ILE A 550 -45.21 4.16 -21.00
C ILE A 550 -45.08 3.29 -19.74
N GLY A 551 -45.10 3.89 -18.55
CA GLY A 551 -45.11 3.14 -17.28
C GLY A 551 -46.29 2.17 -17.18
N ASN A 552 -47.49 2.60 -17.59
CA ASN A 552 -48.67 1.73 -17.63
C ASN A 552 -48.61 0.66 -18.74
N GLN A 553 -47.94 0.92 -19.87
CA GLN A 553 -47.72 -0.10 -20.91
C GLN A 553 -46.70 -1.16 -20.49
N ILE A 554 -45.63 -0.77 -19.78
CA ILE A 554 -44.61 -1.69 -19.27
C ILE A 554 -45.21 -2.55 -18.14
N LEU A 555 -45.98 -1.95 -17.22
CA LEU A 555 -46.68 -2.70 -16.17
C LEU A 555 -47.68 -3.71 -16.76
N LYS A 556 -48.40 -3.35 -17.84
CA LYS A 556 -49.29 -4.26 -18.56
C LYS A 556 -48.56 -5.41 -19.25
N LYS A 557 -47.40 -5.14 -19.88
CA LYS A 557 -46.58 -6.18 -20.52
C LYS A 557 -45.98 -7.15 -19.49
N MET A 558 -45.53 -6.66 -18.34
CA MET A 558 -45.07 -7.51 -17.24
C MET A 558 -46.20 -8.37 -16.66
N HIS A 559 -47.39 -7.79 -16.44
CA HIS A 559 -48.54 -8.57 -15.97
C HIS A 559 -48.98 -9.66 -16.96
N GLN A 560 -48.95 -9.37 -18.27
CA GLN A 560 -49.26 -10.36 -19.31
C GLN A 560 -48.23 -11.49 -19.38
N SER A 561 -46.93 -11.18 -19.26
CA SER A 561 -45.86 -12.20 -19.27
C SER A 561 -45.92 -13.10 -18.03
N ILE A 562 -46.24 -12.55 -16.85
CA ILE A 562 -46.41 -13.33 -15.62
C ILE A 562 -47.67 -14.21 -15.71
N SER A 563 -48.77 -13.69 -16.27
CA SER A 563 -49.98 -14.48 -16.46
C SER A 563 -49.84 -15.61 -17.48
N GLY A 564 -49.04 -15.41 -18.54
CA GLY A 564 -48.71 -16.45 -19.51
C GLY A 564 -47.84 -17.55 -18.90
N PHE A 565 -46.85 -17.17 -18.10
CA PHE A 565 -45.97 -18.11 -17.40
C PHE A 565 -46.72 -18.96 -16.35
N MET A 566 -47.73 -18.38 -15.69
CA MET A 566 -48.59 -19.11 -14.74
C MET A 566 -49.59 -20.05 -15.43
N ALA A 567 -50.04 -19.71 -16.64
CA ALA A 567 -50.92 -20.58 -17.44
C ALA A 567 -50.19 -21.80 -18.00
N GLU A 568 -48.92 -21.66 -18.43
CA GLU A 568 -48.09 -22.78 -18.89
C GLU A 568 -47.67 -23.74 -17.76
N MET A 569 -47.63 -23.28 -16.50
CA MET A 569 -47.37 -24.15 -15.35
C MET A 569 -48.62 -24.90 -14.84
N THR A 570 -49.81 -24.60 -15.37
CA THR A 570 -51.08 -25.20 -14.91
C THR A 570 -51.83 -26.01 -15.99
N SER A 571 -51.28 -26.12 -17.19
CA SER A 571 -51.69 -27.04 -18.26
C SER A 571 -50.75 -28.23 -18.36
#